data_AF-A0A9K3DF16-F1
#
_entry.id   AF-A0A9K3DF16-F1
#
_cell.length_a   1.000
_cell.length_b   1.000
_cell.length_c   1.000
_cell.angle_alpha   90.00
_cell.angle_beta   90.00
_cell.angle_gamma   90.00
#
_symmetry.space_group_name_H-M   'P 1'
#
loop_
_entity.id
_entity.type
_entity.pdbx_description
1 polymer ?
#
loop_
_entity_poly.entity_id
_entity_poly.type
_entity_poly.pdbx_seq_one_letter_code
_entity_poly.pdbx_strand_id
1 'polypeptide(L)'
;MDSRHGKVRLKVEVDRLSNLPNDLIHKILSFTDVKQAIQTSALSSRWRYIWTSMPCLNFSSEGFRSLPEFSKFVRHVLSARNKTEVHYVKLAFCGKASEAFVKRILKYAFSHNVQQLDVTCLPGKKGYHEQWRIQKFFPSGSF
;
A
#
# COMPACT_ATOMS: atom_id res chain seq x y z
N MET A 1 -13.70 42.02 42.40
CA MET A 1 -12.85 40.97 41.81
C MET A 1 -13.55 40.50 40.54
N ASP A 2 -13.25 41.13 39.40
CA ASP A 2 -13.90 40.82 38.12
C ASP A 2 -13.11 39.77 37.34
N SER A 3 -13.52 38.52 37.48
CA SER A 3 -12.98 37.39 36.70
C SER A 3 -13.61 37.36 35.30
N ARG A 4 -13.10 38.19 34.38
CA ARG A 4 -13.39 38.07 32.94
C ARG A 4 -12.53 36.96 32.33
N HIS A 5 -13.01 35.72 32.39
CA HIS A 5 -12.50 34.66 31.52
C HIS A 5 -13.03 34.91 30.10
N GLY A 6 -12.26 35.67 29.32
CA GLY A 6 -12.43 35.74 27.88
C GLY A 6 -12.26 34.34 27.30
N LYS A 7 -13.38 33.69 26.96
CA LYS A 7 -13.41 32.42 26.24
C LYS A 7 -12.85 32.68 24.84
N VAL A 8 -11.54 32.53 24.67
CA VAL A 8 -10.89 32.52 23.36
C VAL A 8 -11.50 31.37 22.57
N ARG A 9 -12.44 31.69 21.67
CA ARG A 9 -12.93 30.75 20.68
C ARG A 9 -11.76 30.49 19.73
N LEU A 10 -11.04 29.39 19.96
CA LEU A 10 -10.10 28.86 18.98
C LEU A 10 -10.86 28.69 17.68
N LYS A 11 -10.51 29.50 16.67
CA LYS A 11 -11.06 29.42 15.33
C LYS A 11 -10.51 28.11 14.76
N VAL A 12 -11.29 27.03 14.87
CA VAL A 12 -10.94 25.75 14.26
C VAL A 12 -10.89 26.01 12.77
N GLU A 13 -9.69 26.07 12.20
CA GLU A 13 -9.52 26.12 10.76
C GLU A 13 -10.22 24.89 10.18
N VAL A 14 -11.12 25.14 9.23
CA VAL A 14 -11.88 24.08 8.58
C VAL A 14 -10.90 23.21 7.82
N ASP A 15 -10.76 21.95 8.24
CA ASP A 15 -9.96 20.95 7.53
C ASP A 15 -10.51 20.80 6.11
N ARG A 16 -9.79 21.36 5.14
CA ARG A 16 -10.18 21.36 3.72
C ARG A 16 -10.25 19.94 3.16
N LEU A 17 -9.51 18.98 3.73
CA LEU A 17 -9.58 17.58 3.34
C LEU A 17 -10.93 16.97 3.73
N SER A 18 -11.48 17.35 4.89
CA SER A 18 -12.80 16.90 5.34
C SER A 18 -13.95 17.32 4.42
N ASN A 19 -13.76 18.32 3.55
CA ASN A 19 -14.81 18.78 2.63
C ASN A 19 -14.82 18.04 1.28
N LEU A 20 -13.85 17.14 1.03
CA LEU A 20 -13.81 16.41 -0.23
C LEU A 20 -14.87 15.28 -0.26
N PRO A 21 -15.58 15.11 -1.40
CA PRO A 21 -16.43 13.94 -1.64
C PRO A 21 -15.64 12.64 -1.58
N ASN A 22 -16.27 11.56 -1.11
CA ASN A 22 -15.61 10.27 -0.90
C ASN A 22 -14.97 9.73 -2.18
N ASP A 23 -15.57 9.94 -3.35
CA ASP A 23 -15.04 9.46 -4.63
C ASP A 23 -13.71 10.12 -5.00
N LEU A 24 -13.56 11.42 -4.69
CA LEU A 24 -12.29 12.13 -4.88
C LEU A 24 -11.24 11.63 -3.90
N ILE A 25 -11.64 11.34 -2.67
CA ILE A 25 -10.72 10.78 -1.66
C ILE A 25 -10.24 9.40 -2.11
N HIS A 26 -11.15 8.52 -2.55
CA HIS A 26 -10.80 7.23 -3.12
C HIS A 26 -9.85 7.36 -4.30
N LYS A 27 -10.09 8.31 -5.20
CA LYS A 27 -9.21 8.59 -6.34
C LYS A 27 -7.82 9.04 -5.89
N ILE A 28 -7.71 9.97 -4.95
CA ILE A 28 -6.42 10.42 -4.39
C ILE A 28 -5.66 9.24 -3.78
N LEU A 29 -6.31 8.46 -2.91
CA LEU A 29 -5.70 7.31 -2.25
C LEU A 29 -5.33 6.20 -3.24
N SER A 30 -6.01 6.08 -4.38
CA SER A 30 -5.70 5.06 -5.39
C SER A 30 -4.35 5.24 -6.09
N PHE A 31 -3.78 6.45 -6.03
CA PHE A 31 -2.45 6.74 -6.58
C PHE A 31 -1.30 6.31 -5.67
N THR A 32 -1.59 5.84 -4.46
CA THR A 32 -0.57 5.49 -3.47
C THR A 32 -0.63 3.99 -3.12
N ASP A 33 0.42 3.48 -2.48
CA ASP A 33 0.34 2.16 -1.86
C ASP A 33 -0.56 2.20 -0.62
N VAL A 34 -1.04 1.04 -0.16
CA VAL A 34 -1.98 0.96 0.96
C VAL A 34 -1.39 1.49 2.27
N LYS A 35 -0.07 1.38 2.48
CA LYS A 35 0.58 1.92 3.68
C LYS A 35 0.48 3.45 3.68
N GLN A 36 0.80 4.07 2.55
CA GLN A 36 0.63 5.51 2.36
C GLN A 36 -0.83 5.92 2.42
N ALA A 37 -1.74 5.19 1.79
CA ALA A 37 -3.17 5.49 1.84
C ALA A 37 -3.69 5.51 3.29
N ILE A 38 -3.29 4.54 4.12
CA ILE A 38 -3.62 4.51 5.55
C ILE A 38 -3.03 5.73 6.26
N GLN A 39 -1.76 6.06 6.03
CA GLN A 39 -1.10 7.21 6.65
C GLN A 39 -1.75 8.55 6.25
N THR A 40 -2.01 8.76 4.96
CA THR A 40 -2.72 9.92 4.43
C THR A 40 -4.14 10.01 5.00
N SER A 41 -4.83 8.89 5.12
CA SER A 41 -6.18 8.86 5.67
C SER A 41 -6.25 9.30 7.13
N ALA A 42 -5.16 9.14 7.90
CA ALA A 42 -5.11 9.54 9.30
C ALA A 42 -5.05 11.07 9.50
N LEU A 43 -4.73 11.84 8.44
CA LEU A 43 -4.62 13.31 8.49
C LEU A 43 -5.97 14.01 8.66
N SER A 44 -7.07 13.33 8.34
CA SER A 44 -8.43 13.86 8.48
C SER A 44 -9.33 12.83 9.16
N SER A 45 -10.11 13.28 10.15
CA SER A 45 -11.06 12.40 10.84
C SER A 45 -12.07 11.76 9.88
N ARG A 46 -12.47 12.51 8.83
CA ARG A 46 -13.35 11.99 7.77
C ARG A 46 -12.67 10.96 6.89
N TRP A 47 -11.36 11.08 6.66
CA TRP A 47 -10.62 10.17 5.77
C TRP A 47 -10.25 8.86 6.45
N ARG A 48 -10.10 8.86 7.79
CA ARG A 48 -9.52 7.78 8.61
C ARG A 48 -9.95 6.35 8.23
N TYR A 49 -11.19 6.16 7.79
CA TYR A 49 -11.74 4.85 7.46
C TYR A 49 -11.99 4.63 5.97
N ILE A 50 -11.80 5.63 5.11
CA ILE A 50 -12.10 5.55 3.67
C ILE A 50 -11.20 4.53 2.96
N TRP A 51 -9.96 4.33 3.43
CA TRP A 51 -9.07 3.33 2.86
C TRP A 51 -9.63 1.90 2.95
N THR A 52 -10.50 1.61 3.94
CA THR A 52 -11.07 0.27 4.17
C THR A 52 -12.03 -0.19 3.08
N SER A 53 -12.56 0.74 2.29
CA SER A 53 -13.47 0.50 1.16
C SER A 53 -12.84 0.80 -0.20
N MET A 54 -11.51 1.02 -0.28
CA MET A 54 -10.85 1.25 -1.57
C MET A 54 -10.96 0.02 -2.49
N PRO A 55 -11.35 0.17 -3.77
CA PRO A 55 -11.46 -0.94 -4.71
C PRO A 55 -10.12 -1.40 -5.28
N CYS A 56 -9.08 -0.58 -5.15
CA CYS A 56 -7.73 -0.86 -5.65
C CYS A 56 -6.77 -0.98 -4.46
N LEU A 57 -6.08 -2.12 -4.36
CA LEU A 57 -5.11 -2.40 -3.31
C LEU A 57 -3.71 -2.52 -3.91
N ASN A 58 -2.83 -1.56 -3.64
CA ASN A 58 -1.43 -1.63 -4.05
C ASN A 58 -0.52 -1.87 -2.84
N PHE A 59 0.08 -3.05 -2.76
CA PHE A 59 1.00 -3.42 -1.69
C PHE A 59 2.44 -3.45 -2.21
N SER A 60 3.33 -2.73 -1.53
CA SER A 60 4.77 -2.76 -1.77
C SER A 60 5.52 -3.17 -0.51
N SER A 61 6.48 -4.09 -0.63
CA SER A 61 7.40 -4.41 0.47
C SER A 61 8.48 -3.34 0.68
N GLU A 62 8.49 -2.27 -0.12
CA GLU A 62 9.39 -1.14 0.06
C GLU A 62 9.13 -0.44 1.40
N GLY A 63 10.22 -0.08 2.09
CA GLY A 63 10.14 0.51 3.44
C GLY A 63 9.71 -0.45 4.55
N PHE A 64 9.73 -1.77 4.32
CA PHE A 64 9.68 -2.80 5.36
C PHE A 64 11.06 -3.41 5.56
N ARG A 65 11.40 -3.81 6.81
CA ARG A 65 12.72 -4.38 7.10
C ARG A 65 12.87 -5.81 6.61
N SER A 66 11.75 -6.53 6.49
CA SER A 66 11.74 -7.93 6.09
C SER A 66 10.41 -8.35 5.48
N LEU A 67 10.42 -9.43 4.68
CA LEU A 67 9.21 -9.99 4.08
C LEU A 67 8.19 -10.51 5.13
N PRO A 68 8.59 -11.10 6.27
CA PRO A 68 7.66 -11.44 7.34
C PRO A 68 6.92 -10.23 7.94
N GLU A 69 7.62 -9.09 8.12
CA GLU A 69 7.01 -7.85 8.61
C GLU A 69 5.98 -7.32 7.61
N PHE A 70 6.33 -7.28 6.32
CA PHE A 70 5.41 -6.93 5.24
C PHE A 70 4.22 -7.89 5.17
N SER A 71 4.45 -9.20 5.24
CA SER A 71 3.40 -10.21 5.25
C SER A 71 2.45 -10.01 6.43
N LYS A 72 2.97 -9.69 7.62
CA LYS A 72 2.17 -9.33 8.79
C LYS A 72 1.32 -8.09 8.49
N PHE A 73 1.90 -7.04 7.91
CA PHE A 73 1.15 -5.83 7.52
C PHE A 73 0.00 -6.16 6.56
N VAL A 74 0.28 -6.84 5.44
CA VAL A 74 -0.73 -7.23 4.45
C VAL A 74 -1.86 -8.01 5.12
N ARG A 75 -1.55 -8.95 6.03
CA ARG A 75 -2.57 -9.69 6.79
C ARG A 75 -3.49 -8.75 7.57
N HIS A 76 -2.95 -7.79 8.33
CA HIS A 76 -3.77 -6.87 9.13
C HIS A 76 -4.64 -5.99 8.25
N VAL A 77 -4.09 -5.47 7.15
CA VAL A 77 -4.85 -4.67 6.19
C VAL A 77 -6.02 -5.46 5.62
N LEU A 78 -5.78 -6.65 5.09
CA LEU A 78 -6.84 -7.48 4.50
C LEU A 78 -7.92 -7.86 5.52
N SER A 79 -7.55 -8.08 6.79
CA SER A 79 -8.51 -8.37 7.87
C SER A 79 -9.32 -7.16 8.35
N ALA A 80 -8.80 -5.94 8.19
CA ALA A 80 -9.45 -4.72 8.66
C ALA A 80 -10.37 -4.06 7.62
N ARG A 81 -10.42 -4.60 6.40
CA ARG A 81 -11.24 -4.07 5.31
C ARG A 81 -12.72 -4.39 5.50
N ASN A 82 -13.57 -3.51 4.98
CA ASN A 82 -15.00 -3.76 4.86
C ASN A 82 -15.26 -4.79 3.74
N LYS A 83 -16.41 -5.46 3.80
CA LYS A 83 -16.91 -6.36 2.74
C LYS A 83 -17.31 -5.56 1.50
N THR A 84 -16.30 -5.03 0.82
CA THR A 84 -16.42 -4.20 -0.37
C THR A 84 -15.76 -4.92 -1.54
N GLU A 85 -16.26 -4.67 -2.75
CA GLU A 85 -15.68 -5.22 -3.96
C GLU A 85 -14.25 -4.70 -4.13
N VAL A 86 -13.35 -5.59 -4.54
CA VAL A 86 -11.95 -5.26 -4.82
C VAL A 86 -11.68 -5.60 -6.27
N HIS A 87 -11.55 -4.59 -7.12
CA HIS A 87 -11.35 -4.80 -8.55
C HIS A 87 -9.91 -5.22 -8.84
N TYR A 88 -8.96 -4.59 -8.14
CA TYR A 88 -7.54 -4.71 -8.45
C TYR A 88 -6.70 -4.90 -7.20
N VAL A 89 -5.81 -5.90 -7.23
CA VAL A 89 -4.77 -6.11 -6.21
C VAL A 89 -3.41 -6.18 -6.90
N LYS A 90 -2.52 -5.26 -6.54
CA LYS A 90 -1.10 -5.30 -6.89
C LYS A 90 -0.29 -5.67 -5.66
N LEU A 91 0.64 -6.59 -5.84
CA LEU A 91 1.53 -7.07 -4.79
C LEU A 91 2.96 -7.10 -5.31
N ALA A 92 3.78 -6.15 -4.88
CA ALA A 92 5.21 -6.09 -5.18
C ALA A 92 6.01 -6.42 -3.91
N PHE A 93 6.91 -7.41 -4.00
CA PHE A 93 7.80 -7.71 -2.88
C PHE A 93 9.16 -8.23 -3.33
N CYS A 94 10.16 -8.07 -2.46
CA CYS A 94 11.53 -8.53 -2.68
C CYS A 94 11.80 -9.81 -1.88
N GLY A 95 12.43 -10.80 -2.54
CA GLY A 95 12.84 -12.07 -1.90
C GLY A 95 11.85 -13.22 -2.12
N LYS A 96 12.03 -14.31 -1.35
CA LYS A 96 11.24 -15.54 -1.48
C LYS A 96 9.97 -15.49 -0.61
N ALA A 97 8.80 -15.52 -1.24
CA ALA A 97 7.53 -15.65 -0.53
C ALA A 97 7.37 -17.04 0.09
N SER A 98 6.78 -17.10 1.28
CA SER A 98 6.36 -18.36 1.88
C SER A 98 5.06 -18.86 1.24
N GLU A 99 4.88 -20.17 1.22
CA GLU A 99 3.65 -20.80 0.72
C GLU A 99 2.41 -20.27 1.45
N ALA A 100 2.49 -20.11 2.77
CA ALA A 100 1.41 -19.55 3.58
C ALA A 100 1.05 -18.11 3.17
N PHE A 101 2.04 -17.30 2.76
CA PHE A 101 1.79 -15.95 2.27
C PHE A 101 1.04 -16.00 0.94
N VAL A 102 1.52 -16.79 -0.02
CA VAL A 102 0.91 -16.95 -1.33
C VAL A 102 -0.53 -17.47 -1.22
N LYS A 103 -0.75 -18.55 -0.45
CA LYS A 103 -2.09 -19.12 -0.23
C LYS A 103 -3.07 -18.09 0.34
N ARG A 104 -2.61 -17.22 1.24
CA ARG A 104 -3.46 -16.16 1.80
C ARG A 104 -3.88 -15.13 0.74
N ILE A 105 -2.95 -14.68 -0.09
CA ILE A 105 -3.25 -13.71 -1.16
C ILE A 105 -4.24 -14.31 -2.15
N LEU A 106 -3.99 -15.55 -2.59
CA LEU A 106 -4.90 -16.27 -3.49
C LEU A 106 -6.28 -16.46 -2.85
N LYS A 107 -6.35 -16.94 -1.60
CA LYS A 107 -7.61 -17.11 -0.88
C LYS A 107 -8.38 -15.80 -0.81
N TYR A 108 -7.71 -14.69 -0.51
CA TYR A 108 -8.35 -13.38 -0.47
C TYR A 108 -8.90 -12.98 -1.85
N ALA A 109 -8.08 -13.10 -2.89
CA ALA A 109 -8.47 -12.76 -4.27
C ALA A 109 -9.72 -13.54 -4.72
N PHE A 110 -9.74 -14.85 -4.48
CA PHE A 110 -10.91 -15.68 -4.79
C PHE A 110 -12.13 -15.35 -3.93
N SER A 111 -11.96 -15.13 -2.63
CA SER A 111 -13.09 -14.86 -1.72
C SER A 111 -13.75 -13.49 -1.95
N HIS A 112 -13.06 -12.57 -2.63
CA HIS A 112 -13.54 -11.22 -2.90
C HIS A 112 -13.74 -10.95 -4.41
N ASN A 113 -13.72 -12.01 -5.23
CA ASN A 113 -13.89 -11.94 -6.69
C ASN A 113 -13.01 -10.87 -7.34
N VAL A 114 -11.73 -10.82 -6.96
CA VAL A 114 -10.78 -9.85 -7.50
C VAL A 114 -10.64 -10.06 -9.00
N GLN A 115 -10.91 -9.00 -9.77
CA GLN A 115 -10.91 -9.06 -11.24
C GLN A 115 -9.48 -9.17 -11.79
N GLN A 116 -8.51 -8.50 -11.14
CA GLN A 116 -7.12 -8.54 -11.54
C GLN A 116 -6.17 -8.60 -10.33
N LEU A 117 -5.25 -9.57 -10.36
CA LEU A 117 -4.20 -9.78 -9.37
C LEU A 117 -2.83 -9.72 -10.06
N ASP A 118 -2.06 -8.68 -9.78
CA ASP A 118 -0.68 -8.53 -10.26
C ASP A 118 0.29 -8.86 -9.13
N VAL A 119 1.17 -9.85 -9.36
CA VAL A 119 2.22 -10.22 -8.40
C VAL A 119 3.58 -10.00 -9.03
N THR A 120 4.39 -9.14 -8.42
CA THR A 120 5.76 -8.85 -8.86
C THR A 120 6.76 -9.26 -7.78
N CYS A 121 7.58 -10.26 -8.09
CA CYS A 121 8.68 -10.70 -7.25
C CYS A 121 9.97 -10.01 -7.73
N LEU A 122 10.46 -9.05 -6.97
CA LEU A 122 11.72 -8.37 -7.28
C LEU A 122 12.90 -9.24 -6.80
N PRO A 123 14.00 -9.30 -7.58
CA PRO A 123 15.21 -9.97 -7.13
C PRO A 123 15.63 -9.39 -5.78
N GLY A 124 16.04 -10.26 -4.86
CA GLY A 124 16.65 -9.87 -3.59
C GLY A 124 17.71 -8.80 -3.85
N LYS A 125 17.79 -7.76 -3.01
CA LYS A 125 18.99 -6.91 -2.97
C LYS A 125 20.15 -7.86 -2.65
N LYS A 126 20.82 -8.40 -3.67
CA LYS A 126 22.14 -8.98 -3.51
C LYS A 126 22.96 -7.82 -2.95
N GLY A 127 23.57 -8.02 -1.79
CA GLY A 127 24.52 -7.06 -1.26
C GLY A 127 25.48 -6.67 -2.39
N TYR A 128 25.79 -5.39 -2.47
CA TYR A 128 26.92 -4.95 -3.28
C TYR A 128 28.13 -5.84 -2.93
N HIS A 129 28.93 -6.17 -3.97
CA HIS A 129 29.89 -7.27 -4.07
C HIS A 129 29.18 -8.61 -4.35
N GLU A 130 28.97 -9.03 -5.60
CA GLU A 130 30.04 -9.32 -6.57
C GLU A 130 29.67 -8.96 -8.03
N GLN A 131 30.73 -8.70 -8.79
CA GLN A 131 30.79 -8.15 -10.14
C GLN A 131 30.02 -9.00 -11.17
N TRP A 132 29.14 -8.35 -11.95
CA TRP A 132 28.85 -8.80 -13.32
C TRP A 132 29.54 -7.86 -14.30
N ARG A 133 30.85 -8.03 -14.50
CA ARG A 133 31.46 -7.63 -15.76
C ARG A 133 31.38 -8.83 -16.70
N ILE A 134 30.19 -9.06 -17.29
CA ILE A 134 30.11 -9.86 -18.51
C ILE A 134 30.02 -8.86 -19.65
N GLN A 135 31.19 -8.49 -20.17
CA GLN A 135 31.26 -7.88 -21.48
C GLN A 135 31.00 -8.99 -22.50
N LYS A 136 29.76 -9.06 -22.99
CA LYS A 136 29.45 -9.83 -24.19
C LYS A 136 30.25 -9.23 -25.35
N PHE A 137 31.27 -9.92 -25.82
CA PHE A 137 31.68 -9.81 -27.21
C PHE A 137 31.19 -11.08 -27.92
N PHE A 138 30.40 -10.85 -28.97
CA PHE A 138 29.82 -11.85 -29.83
C PHE A 138 30.90 -12.69 -30.53
N PRO A 139 30.61 -13.95 -30.91
CA PRO A 139 31.49 -14.69 -31.80
C PRO A 139 31.40 -14.07 -33.20
N SER A 140 32.47 -13.43 -33.66
CA SER A 140 32.64 -13.18 -35.08
C SER A 140 33.02 -14.50 -35.75
N GLY A 141 32.04 -15.15 -36.36
CA GLY A 141 32.29 -16.07 -37.46
C GLY A 141 32.70 -15.31 -38.73
N SER A 142 33.18 -16.07 -39.72
CA SER A 142 33.74 -15.74 -41.06
C SER A 142 35.28 -15.76 -41.05
N PHE A 143 36.01 -16.64 -41.73
CA PHE A 143 35.76 -17.55 -42.87
C PHE A 143 36.40 -18.93 -42.61
#